data_AF-A0A1Q9P101-F1
#
_entry.id   AF-A0A1Q9P101-F1
#
_cell.length_a   1.000
_cell.length_b   1.000
_cell.length_c   1.000
_cell.angle_alpha   90.00
_cell.angle_beta   90.00
_cell.angle_gamma   90.00
#
_symmetry.space_group_name_H-M   'P 1'
#
loop_
_entity.id
_entity.type
_entity.pdbx_description
1 polymer ?
#
loop_
_entity_poly.entity_id
_entity_poly.type
_entity_poly.pdbx_seq_one_letter_code
_entity_poly.pdbx_strand_id
1 'polypeptide(L)' 'MHHNMMNESDSNSPTLICQDCNHSMAVPKHCNAPMQLDGDFLICHMGPGCGKKHVPNHHKKPMILASM' A
#
# COMPACT_ATOMS: atom_id res chain seq x y z
N MET A 1 10.89 -30.44 14.36
CA MET A 1 9.54 -29.83 14.35
C MET A 1 9.49 -28.94 13.13
N HIS A 2 8.84 -29.42 12.06
CA HIS A 2 8.78 -28.77 10.75
C HIS A 2 7.67 -27.73 10.73
N HIS A 3 7.96 -26.47 10.40
CA HIS A 3 7.03 -25.61 9.67
C HIS A 3 7.80 -24.69 8.70
N ASN A 4 7.54 -24.91 7.41
CA ASN A 4 8.01 -24.13 6.27
C ASN A 4 7.70 -22.64 6.43
N MET A 5 8.72 -21.79 6.31
CA MET A 5 8.57 -20.38 6.00
C MET A 5 8.49 -20.22 4.48
N MET A 6 7.30 -20.39 3.93
CA MET A 6 6.96 -19.93 2.58
C MET A 6 5.92 -18.83 2.78
N ASN A 7 6.40 -17.59 2.92
CA ASN A 7 5.54 -16.44 3.11
C ASN A 7 4.68 -16.27 1.85
N GLU A 8 3.39 -16.41 2.08
CA GLU A 8 2.38 -16.57 1.07
C GLU A 8 2.40 -15.41 0.07
N SER A 9 2.33 -15.78 -1.21
CA SER A 9 2.00 -14.91 -2.31
C SER A 9 0.63 -14.28 -2.04
N ASP A 10 0.62 -13.14 -1.37
CA ASP A 10 -0.55 -12.27 -1.21
C ASP A 10 -0.80 -11.58 -2.55
N SER A 11 -1.30 -12.35 -3.52
CA SER A 11 -1.63 -11.92 -4.88
C SER A 11 -2.80 -10.92 -4.95
N ASN A 12 -3.21 -10.31 -3.82
CA ASN A 12 -4.32 -9.35 -3.77
C ASN A 12 -4.07 -8.17 -2.81
N SER A 13 -2.83 -7.98 -2.34
CA SER A 13 -2.50 -6.76 -1.59
C SER A 13 -2.35 -5.59 -2.56
N PRO A 14 -3.06 -4.47 -2.34
CA PRO A 14 -2.93 -3.30 -3.19
C PRO A 14 -1.48 -2.81 -3.14
N THR A 15 -0.97 -2.45 -4.32
CA THR A 15 0.42 -2.03 -4.51
C THR A 15 0.43 -0.59 -5.00
N LEU A 16 1.40 0.21 -4.54
CA LEU A 16 1.68 1.53 -5.09
C LEU A 16 2.75 1.41 -6.18
N ILE A 17 2.52 2.03 -7.32
CA ILE A 17 3.46 2.07 -8.44
C ILE A 17 3.91 3.51 -8.69
N CYS A 18 5.17 3.66 -9.08
CA CYS A 18 5.66 4.92 -9.59
C CYS A 18 5.08 5.19 -10.99
N GLN A 19 4.80 6.45 -11.27
CA GLN A 19 4.28 6.89 -12.55
C GLN A 19 5.35 6.98 -13.65
N ASP A 20 6.64 7.09 -13.27
CA ASP A 20 7.75 7.32 -14.19
C ASP A 20 8.68 6.10 -14.36
N CYS A 21 8.54 5.07 -13.52
CA CYS A 21 9.38 3.88 -13.57
C CYS A 21 8.65 2.64 -13.04
N ASN A 22 9.23 1.46 -13.23
CA ASN A 22 8.67 0.19 -12.75
C ASN A 22 8.86 -0.03 -11.23
N HIS A 23 9.18 1.01 -10.46
CA HIS A 23 9.27 0.88 -9.01
C HIS A 23 7.88 0.70 -8.40
N SER A 24 7.72 -0.34 -7.60
CA SER A 24 6.48 -0.64 -6.87
C SER A 24 6.78 -0.93 -5.41
N MET A 25 5.80 -0.63 -4.55
CA MET A 25 5.87 -0.90 -3.12
C MET A 25 4.50 -1.33 -2.60
N ALA A 26 4.47 -2.17 -1.57
CA ALA A 26 3.21 -2.56 -0.95
C ALA A 26 2.54 -1.36 -0.27
N VAL A 27 1.21 -1.29 -0.33
CA VAL A 27 0.45 -0.31 0.45
C VAL A 27 0.64 -0.62 1.95
N PRO A 28 0.97 0.38 2.79
CA PRO A 28 1.10 0.18 4.22
C PRO A 28 -0.20 -0.33 4.84
N LYS A 29 -0.06 -1.21 5.83
CA LYS A 29 -1.19 -1.79 6.58
C LYS A 29 -1.43 -1.02 7.88
N HIS A 30 -2.69 -0.85 8.25
CA HIS A 30 -3.14 -0.30 9.53
C HIS A 30 -4.40 -1.04 9.97
N CYS A 31 -4.56 -1.33 11.27
CA CYS A 31 -5.63 -2.20 11.78
C CYS A 31 -5.71 -3.57 11.06
N ASN A 32 -4.55 -4.18 10.76
CA ASN A 32 -4.42 -5.46 10.06
C ASN A 32 -4.98 -5.51 8.63
N ALA A 33 -5.30 -4.35 8.03
CA ALA A 33 -5.77 -4.25 6.65
C ALA A 33 -4.93 -3.22 5.86
N PRO A 34 -4.83 -3.35 4.53
CA PRO A 34 -4.21 -2.32 3.71
C PRO A 34 -4.99 -1.01 3.82
N MET A 35 -4.26 0.11 3.87
CA MET A 35 -4.87 1.43 3.80
C MET A 35 -5.49 1.67 2.41
N GLN A 36 -6.49 2.54 2.34
CA GLN A 36 -7.17 2.93 1.11
C GLN A 36 -6.65 4.29 0.63
N LEU A 37 -6.62 4.49 -0.69
CA LEU A 37 -6.23 5.78 -1.28
C LEU A 37 -7.41 6.75 -1.24
N ASP A 38 -7.18 7.94 -0.68
CA ASP A 38 -8.12 9.07 -0.58
C ASP A 38 -7.38 10.34 -1.03
N GLY A 39 -7.45 10.61 -2.35
CA GLY A 39 -6.65 11.66 -2.99
C GLY A 39 -5.15 11.42 -2.81
N ASP A 40 -4.45 12.36 -2.18
CA ASP A 40 -3.01 12.29 -1.88
C ASP A 40 -2.68 11.56 -0.56
N PHE A 41 -3.68 10.94 0.06
CA PHE A 41 -3.54 10.29 1.36
C PHE A 41 -3.87 8.80 1.30
N LEU A 42 -3.22 8.05 2.18
CA LEU A 42 -3.60 6.70 2.55
C LEU A 42 -4.37 6.79 3.87
N ILE A 43 -5.61 6.33 3.87
CA ILE A 43 -6.49 6.31 5.04
C ILE A 43 -6.75 4.87 5.49
N CYS A 44 -6.89 4.64 6.78
CA CYS A 44 -7.33 3.35 7.30
C CYS A 44 -8.77 3.08 6.83
N HIS A 45 -9.14 1.80 6.63
CA HIS A 45 -10.51 1.42 6.29
C HIS A 45 -11.54 1.85 7.35
N MET A 46 -11.11 2.12 8.59
CA MET A 46 -11.98 2.60 9.67
C MET A 46 -12.25 4.11 9.55
N GLY A 47 -11.57 4.79 8.64
CA GLY A 47 -11.64 6.22 8.41
C GLY A 47 -10.34 6.96 8.75
N PRO A 48 -10.25 8.24 8.34
CA PRO A 48 -9.05 9.07 8.50
C PRO A 48 -8.69 9.36 9.95
N GLY A 49 -9.66 9.28 10.88
CA GLY A 49 -9.41 9.46 12.32
C GLY A 49 -8.66 8.29 12.97
N CYS A 50 -8.70 7.10 12.37
CA CYS A 50 -7.97 5.93 12.87
C CYS A 50 -6.53 5.92 12.36
N GLY A 51 -6.33 6.26 11.10
CA GLY A 51 -5.01 6.39 10.51
C GLY A 51 -5.09 7.14 9.18
N LYS A 52 -4.30 8.20 9.05
CA LYS A 52 -4.16 8.97 7.82
C LYS A 52 -2.68 9.29 7.62
N LYS A 53 -2.16 8.96 6.44
CA LYS A 53 -0.77 9.23 6.06
C LYS A 53 -0.73 9.77 4.65
N HIS A 54 0.30 10.55 4.30
CA HIS A 54 0.50 10.98 2.92
C HIS A 54 0.94 9.78 2.08
N VAL A 55 0.54 9.78 0.82
CA VAL A 55 1.08 8.86 -0.17
C VAL A 55 2.59 9.11 -0.32
N PRO A 56 3.42 8.04 -0.31
CA PRO A 56 4.85 8.18 -0.49
C PRO A 56 5.19 8.79 -1.86
N ASN A 57 6.17 9.68 -1.86
CA ASN A 57 6.65 10.32 -3.07
C ASN A 57 7.86 9.57 -3.64
N HIS A 58 7.86 9.37 -4.96
CA HIS A 58 8.99 8.84 -5.73
C HIS A 58 9.15 9.69 -7.01
N HIS A 59 10.38 10.01 -7.41
CA HIS A 59 10.64 10.98 -8.51
C HIS A 59 9.92 12.34 -8.36
N LYS A 60 9.74 12.80 -7.11
CA LYS A 60 9.02 14.05 -6.75
C LYS A 60 7.52 14.04 -7.12
N LYS A 61 6.95 12.87 -7.40
CA LYS A 61 5.50 12.67 -7.62
C LYS A 61 4.95 11.65 -6.61
N PRO A 62 3.68 11.75 -6.23
CA PRO A 62 3.04 10.72 -5.42
C PRO A 62 2.96 9.41 -6.20
N MET A 63 3.22 8.29 -5.54
CA MET A 63 2.96 6.98 -6.13
C MET A 63 1.44 6.75 -6.25
N ILE A 64 1.00 5.97 -7.23
CA ILE A 64 -0.43 5.71 -7.46
C ILE A 64 -0.77 4.27 -7.14
N LEU A 65 -2.03 3.99 -6.80
CA LEU A 65 -2.49 2.62 -6.65
C LEU A 65 -2.38 1.90 -7.99
N ALA A 66 -1.77 0.73 -8.02
CA ALA A 66 -1.82 -0.17 -9.16
C ALA A 66 -3.28 -0.62 -9.32
N SER A 67 -3.97 -0.04 -10.29
CA SER A 67 -5.28 -0.52 -10.72
C SER A 67 -5.12 -1.94 -11.24
N MET A 68 -5.81 -2.89 -10.61
CA MET A 68 -5.94 -4.26 -11.10
C MET A 68 -6.88 -4.31 -12.30
#